data_AF-A0A945YKT9-F1
#
_entry.id   AF-A0A945YKT9-F1
#
_cell.length_a   1.000
_cell.length_b   1.000
_cell.length_c   1.000
_cell.angle_alpha   90.00
_cell.angle_beta   90.00
_cell.angle_gamma   90.00
#
_symmetry.space_group_name_H-M   'P 1'
#
loop_
_entity.id
_entity.type
_entity.pdbx_description
1 polymer ?
#
loop_
_entity_poly.entity_id
_entity_poly.type
_entity_poly.pdbx_seq_one_letter_code
_entity_poly.pdbx_strand_id
1 'polypeptide(L)'
;MSRLITLIVSISTILFAYPALAWEVNENSFRCIKEMRQVDNFFVDNLAGNLDGTLAVALAGSGEYPEGSVVQLIPGEVMVKREKGFSAITNDWEFFALDVKAEGATVFARGAVAVNNQLGLNCFGCHVKAKPEFDFVCRSDHGCDPVGITKAMFTALQNTDPRCDGSDTVSAEDQKALEDLGAVIEALLADK
;
A
#
# COMPACT_ATOMS: atom_id res chain seq x y z
N MET A 1 -43.25 -55.74 -14.98
CA MET A 1 -43.48 -54.30 -15.19
C MET A 1 -42.76 -53.56 -14.08
N SER A 2 -41.82 -52.70 -14.46
CA SER A 2 -40.77 -52.11 -13.62
C SER A 2 -41.32 -51.13 -12.58
N ARG A 3 -40.84 -51.20 -11.33
CA ARG A 3 -41.12 -50.19 -10.29
C ARG A 3 -39.96 -49.20 -10.25
N LEU A 4 -40.24 -47.95 -10.63
CA LEU A 4 -39.29 -46.84 -10.61
C LEU A 4 -39.20 -46.29 -9.17
N ILE A 5 -38.00 -46.31 -8.58
CA ILE A 5 -37.71 -45.70 -7.28
C ILE A 5 -37.14 -44.31 -7.56
N THR A 6 -37.90 -43.27 -7.25
CA THR A 6 -37.43 -41.88 -7.33
C THR A 6 -36.66 -41.53 -6.06
N LEU A 7 -35.34 -41.36 -6.17
CA LEU A 7 -34.48 -40.91 -5.08
C LEU A 7 -34.48 -39.37 -5.04
N ILE A 8 -35.07 -38.79 -3.99
CA ILE A 8 -35.02 -37.34 -3.74
C ILE A 8 -33.72 -37.04 -2.99
N VAL A 9 -32.77 -36.40 -3.66
CA VAL A 9 -31.53 -35.90 -3.04
C VAL A 9 -31.80 -34.50 -2.50
N SER A 10 -31.96 -34.39 -1.18
CA SER A 10 -32.07 -33.10 -0.50
C SER A 10 -30.68 -32.45 -0.41
N ILE A 11 -30.45 -31.42 -1.24
CA ILE A 11 -29.25 -30.58 -1.17
C ILE A 11 -29.41 -29.68 0.07
N SER A 12 -28.75 -30.03 1.17
CA SER A 12 -28.59 -29.14 2.32
C SER A 12 -27.50 -28.12 2.00
N THR A 13 -27.89 -26.87 1.77
CA THR A 13 -26.98 -25.74 1.63
C THR A 13 -26.34 -25.46 3.00
N ILE A 14 -25.11 -25.92 3.19
CA ILE A 14 -24.28 -25.56 4.34
C ILE A 14 -23.84 -24.10 4.13
N LEU A 15 -24.38 -23.18 4.92
CA LEU A 15 -23.83 -21.83 5.03
C LEU A 15 -22.48 -21.92 5.76
N PHE A 16 -21.38 -21.80 5.03
CA PHE A 16 -20.08 -21.54 5.62
C PHE A 16 -20.04 -20.08 6.06
N ALA A 17 -20.19 -19.83 7.36
CA ALA A 17 -19.86 -18.54 7.95
C ALA A 17 -18.34 -18.38 7.90
N TYR A 18 -17.85 -17.58 6.96
CA TYR A 18 -16.46 -17.13 6.99
C TYR A 18 -16.27 -16.28 8.24
N PRO A 19 -15.24 -16.53 9.08
CA PRO A 19 -14.95 -15.64 10.19
C PRO A 19 -14.71 -14.24 9.62
N ALA A 20 -15.43 -13.26 10.14
CA ALA A 20 -15.09 -11.86 9.92
C ALA A 20 -13.64 -11.67 10.41
N LEU A 21 -12.81 -11.02 9.59
CA LEU A 21 -11.42 -10.74 9.95
C LEU A 21 -11.37 -10.07 11.33
N ALA A 22 -10.36 -10.44 12.14
CA ALA A 22 -10.11 -9.79 13.42
C ALA A 22 -9.66 -8.32 13.27
N TRP A 23 -9.41 -7.86 12.04
CA TRP A 23 -8.93 -6.53 11.70
C TRP A 23 -9.57 -6.07 10.37
N GLU A 24 -9.87 -4.78 10.27
CA GLU A 24 -10.43 -4.15 9.06
C GLU A 24 -9.52 -3.02 8.63
N VAL A 25 -9.36 -2.82 7.32
CA VAL A 25 -8.66 -1.65 6.78
C VAL A 25 -9.69 -0.56 6.48
N ASN A 26 -9.63 0.52 7.24
CA ASN A 26 -10.45 1.70 7.07
C ASN A 26 -9.58 2.96 7.18
N GLU A 27 -10.20 4.14 7.11
CA GLU A 27 -9.49 5.42 7.13
C GLU A 27 -8.65 5.62 8.41
N ASN A 28 -9.08 5.07 9.54
CA ASN A 28 -8.33 5.14 10.80
C ASN A 28 -7.08 4.25 10.82
N SER A 29 -6.92 3.37 9.82
CA SER A 29 -5.69 2.59 9.61
C SER A 29 -4.52 3.47 9.14
N PHE A 30 -4.78 4.66 8.59
CA PHE A 30 -3.77 5.50 7.94
C PHE A 30 -3.50 6.78 8.74
N ARG A 31 -2.58 6.68 9.70
CA ARG A 31 -2.13 7.77 10.58
C ARG A 31 -0.86 8.45 10.07
N CYS A 32 -0.29 9.36 10.85
CA CYS A 32 1.02 9.98 10.58
C CYS A 32 2.05 8.91 10.19
N ILE A 33 2.69 9.07 9.03
CA ILE A 33 3.66 8.08 8.53
C ILE A 33 4.84 7.86 9.51
N LYS A 34 5.20 8.90 10.28
CA LYS A 34 6.30 8.83 11.26
C LYS A 34 5.96 8.06 12.54
N GLU A 35 4.70 7.67 12.75
CA GLU A 35 4.33 6.75 13.83
C GLU A 35 4.65 5.28 13.49
N MET A 36 4.87 4.99 12.21
CA MET A 36 5.27 3.67 11.71
C MET A 36 6.79 3.46 11.88
N ARG A 37 7.26 2.25 11.59
CA ARG A 37 8.69 1.91 11.67
C ARG A 37 9.40 2.23 10.37
N GLN A 38 10.34 3.16 10.40
CA GLN A 38 11.17 3.46 9.24
C GLN A 38 12.13 2.30 8.90
N VAL A 39 12.19 1.92 7.63
CA VAL A 39 13.16 0.99 7.04
C VAL A 39 13.74 1.66 5.79
N ASP A 40 15.03 1.99 5.81
CA ASP A 40 15.68 2.85 4.80
C ASP A 40 14.89 4.15 4.55
N ASN A 41 14.25 4.29 3.38
CA ASN A 41 13.53 5.49 2.96
C ASN A 41 12.01 5.32 2.94
N PHE A 42 11.47 4.21 3.46
CA PHE A 42 10.04 3.96 3.55
C PHE A 42 9.67 3.52 4.98
N PHE A 43 8.38 3.37 5.24
CA PHE A 43 7.83 3.07 6.55
C PHE A 43 6.97 1.82 6.52
N VAL A 44 7.01 1.04 7.60
CA VAL A 44 6.21 -0.18 7.77
C VAL A 44 5.47 -0.24 9.09
N ASP A 45 4.29 -0.86 9.06
CA ASP A 45 3.50 -1.23 10.23
C ASP A 45 2.78 -2.58 9.97
N ASN A 46 1.97 -3.08 10.90
CA ASN A 46 1.14 -4.25 10.68
C ASN A 46 -0.22 -4.17 11.39
N LEU A 47 -1.31 -4.13 10.61
CA LEU A 47 -2.68 -4.02 11.12
C LEU A 47 -3.23 -5.31 11.76
N ALA A 48 -2.62 -6.46 11.47
CA ALA A 48 -2.95 -7.75 12.07
C ALA A 48 -2.11 -8.03 13.34
N GLY A 49 -1.25 -7.09 13.77
CA GLY A 49 -0.43 -7.17 14.98
C GLY A 49 0.92 -7.88 14.81
N ASN A 50 1.29 -8.33 13.61
CA ASN A 50 2.58 -8.99 13.35
C ASN A 50 3.66 -8.02 12.83
N LEU A 51 3.94 -6.96 13.60
CA LEU A 51 4.92 -5.95 13.21
C LEU A 51 6.33 -6.53 13.05
N ASP A 52 6.74 -7.46 13.93
CA ASP A 52 8.06 -8.09 13.88
C ASP A 52 8.25 -8.89 12.58
N GLY A 53 7.22 -9.59 12.11
CA GLY A 53 7.26 -10.31 10.84
C GLY A 53 7.39 -9.37 9.64
N THR A 54 6.64 -8.25 9.63
CA THR A 54 6.76 -7.22 8.60
C THR A 54 8.16 -6.60 8.58
N LEU A 55 8.72 -6.27 9.75
CA LEU A 55 10.07 -5.73 9.88
C LEU A 55 11.14 -6.71 9.40
N ALA A 56 11.00 -8.00 9.72
CA ALA A 56 11.97 -9.02 9.32
C ALA A 56 12.13 -9.06 7.79
N VAL A 57 11.02 -9.06 7.04
CA VAL A 57 11.03 -9.06 5.57
C VAL A 57 11.54 -7.73 5.03
N ALA A 58 11.08 -6.61 5.58
CA ALA A 58 11.50 -5.28 5.16
C ALA A 58 13.02 -5.07 5.33
N LEU A 59 13.60 -5.50 6.46
CA LEU A 59 15.03 -5.39 6.74
C LEU A 59 15.86 -6.38 5.91
N ALA A 60 15.35 -7.59 5.67
CA ALA A 60 15.99 -8.55 4.76
C ALA A 60 16.00 -8.05 3.30
N GLY A 61 15.08 -7.15 2.94
CA GLY A 61 14.95 -6.59 1.60
C GLY A 61 14.40 -7.57 0.57
N SER A 62 13.98 -8.78 0.99
CA SER A 62 13.38 -9.81 0.15
C SER A 62 12.54 -10.76 1.00
N GLY A 63 11.63 -11.49 0.35
CA GLY A 63 10.69 -12.40 0.99
C GLY A 63 9.25 -11.91 0.91
N GLU A 64 8.33 -12.77 1.34
CA GLU A 64 6.89 -12.49 1.32
C GLU A 64 6.47 -11.79 2.61
N TYR A 65 5.82 -10.64 2.50
CA TYR A 65 5.31 -9.90 3.64
C TYR A 65 4.13 -10.64 4.28
N PRO A 66 4.03 -10.70 5.63
CA PRO A 66 2.88 -11.34 6.28
C PRO A 66 1.61 -10.51 6.12
N GLU A 67 0.46 -11.17 6.26
CA GLU A 67 -0.85 -10.54 6.38
C GLU A 67 -0.82 -9.35 7.36
N GLY A 68 -1.54 -8.28 7.02
CA GLY A 68 -1.62 -7.05 7.80
C GLY A 68 -0.48 -6.06 7.55
N SER A 69 0.59 -6.46 6.86
CA SER A 69 1.72 -5.56 6.57
C SER A 69 1.25 -4.29 5.87
N VAL A 70 1.68 -3.14 6.38
CA VAL A 70 1.49 -1.83 5.77
C VAL A 70 2.84 -1.35 5.27
N VAL A 71 2.92 -0.90 4.03
CA VAL A 71 4.14 -0.33 3.43
C VAL A 71 3.79 1.03 2.84
N GLN A 72 4.53 2.07 3.24
CA GLN A 72 4.28 3.43 2.83
C GLN A 72 5.57 4.19 2.52
N LEU A 73 5.66 4.79 1.33
CA LEU A 73 6.79 5.64 0.92
C LEU A 73 6.45 7.13 1.00
N ILE A 74 5.22 7.51 0.62
CA ILE A 74 4.73 8.89 0.66
C ILE A 74 3.37 8.95 1.36
N PRO A 75 2.97 10.09 1.96
CA PRO A 75 1.74 10.16 2.75
C PRO A 75 0.47 9.75 1.99
N GLY A 76 0.38 10.10 0.71
CA GLY A 76 -0.79 9.88 -0.13
C GLY A 76 -0.94 8.48 -0.72
N GLU A 77 0.01 7.57 -0.54
CA GLU A 77 -0.03 6.24 -1.18
C GLU A 77 0.42 5.14 -0.22
N VAL A 78 -0.35 4.06 -0.10
CA VAL A 78 -0.04 2.96 0.82
C VAL A 78 -0.41 1.61 0.22
N MET A 79 0.37 0.58 0.56
CA MET A 79 0.09 -0.82 0.25
C MET A 79 -0.24 -1.56 1.55
N VAL A 80 -1.27 -2.39 1.53
CA VAL A 80 -1.62 -3.29 2.65
C VAL A 80 -1.67 -4.73 2.17
N LYS A 81 -0.94 -5.62 2.85
CA LYS A 81 -0.99 -7.06 2.60
C LYS A 81 -2.27 -7.63 3.21
N ARG A 82 -3.18 -8.09 2.38
CA ARG A 82 -4.48 -8.64 2.76
C ARG A 82 -4.37 -10.11 3.15
N GLU A 83 -5.49 -10.66 3.58
CA GLU A 83 -5.63 -12.09 3.86
C GLU A 83 -5.28 -12.94 2.63
N LYS A 84 -4.74 -14.12 2.89
CA LYS A 84 -4.31 -15.02 1.82
C LYS A 84 -5.46 -15.34 0.86
N GLY A 85 -5.25 -15.08 -0.43
CA GLY A 85 -6.24 -15.31 -1.48
C GLY A 85 -7.11 -14.10 -1.83
N PHE A 86 -6.88 -12.93 -1.19
CA PHE A 86 -7.48 -11.66 -1.59
C PHE A 86 -7.25 -11.34 -3.08
N SER A 87 -6.03 -11.55 -3.58
CA SER A 87 -5.70 -11.30 -4.98
C SER A 87 -4.47 -12.08 -5.41
N ALA A 88 -4.69 -13.11 -6.22
CA ALA A 88 -3.60 -13.89 -6.81
C ALA A 88 -2.69 -13.06 -7.74
N ILE A 89 -3.20 -11.96 -8.32
CA ILE A 89 -2.46 -11.10 -9.26
C ILE A 89 -1.45 -10.22 -8.54
N THR A 90 -1.79 -9.75 -7.34
CA THR A 90 -0.98 -8.80 -6.57
C THR A 90 -0.29 -9.45 -5.38
N ASN A 91 -0.28 -10.79 -5.32
CA ASN A 91 0.13 -11.56 -4.15
C ASN A 91 -0.49 -10.98 -2.86
N ASP A 92 -1.82 -10.79 -2.88
CA ASP A 92 -2.62 -10.26 -1.78
C ASP A 92 -2.32 -8.80 -1.38
N TRP A 93 -1.53 -8.05 -2.14
CA TRP A 93 -1.42 -6.61 -1.94
C TRP A 93 -2.67 -5.87 -2.40
N GLU A 94 -3.18 -5.00 -1.54
CA GLU A 94 -4.14 -3.96 -1.87
C GLU A 94 -3.44 -2.60 -1.86
N PHE A 95 -3.69 -1.79 -2.88
CA PHE A 95 -3.15 -0.45 -3.03
C PHE A 95 -4.21 0.60 -2.66
N PHE A 96 -3.74 1.72 -2.14
CA PHE A 96 -4.58 2.83 -1.71
C PHE A 96 -3.96 4.15 -2.17
N ALA A 97 -4.78 5.00 -2.77
CA ALA A 97 -4.52 6.41 -2.95
C ALA A 97 -5.36 7.18 -1.93
N LEU A 98 -4.71 8.05 -1.17
CA LEU A 98 -5.27 8.78 -0.04
C LEU A 98 -5.33 10.28 -0.34
N ASP A 99 -6.39 10.94 0.10
CA ASP A 99 -6.39 12.39 0.34
C ASP A 99 -6.03 12.61 1.81
N VAL A 100 -4.91 13.28 2.07
CA VAL A 100 -4.30 13.38 3.41
C VAL A 100 -4.38 14.82 3.90
N LYS A 101 -4.95 14.99 5.10
CA LYS A 101 -5.16 16.27 5.79
C LYS A 101 -4.71 16.16 7.23
N ALA A 102 -4.67 17.28 7.94
CA ALA A 102 -4.28 17.28 9.35
C ALA A 102 -5.18 16.41 10.22
N GLU A 103 -6.48 16.32 9.88
CA GLU A 103 -7.46 15.55 10.65
C GLU A 103 -7.40 14.04 10.38
N GLY A 104 -6.70 13.60 9.33
CA GLY A 104 -6.62 12.19 8.95
C GLY A 104 -6.48 11.99 7.44
N ALA A 105 -6.84 10.79 6.98
CA ALA A 105 -6.80 10.43 5.57
C ALA A 105 -8.17 9.91 5.12
N THR A 106 -8.59 10.28 3.92
CA THR A 106 -9.72 9.63 3.24
C THR A 106 -9.23 8.80 2.07
N VAL A 107 -9.93 7.70 1.78
CA VAL A 107 -9.55 6.84 0.65
C VAL A 107 -10.15 7.39 -0.64
N PHE A 108 -9.29 7.96 -1.49
CA PHE A 108 -9.68 8.40 -2.84
C PHE A 108 -9.92 7.20 -3.76
N ALA A 109 -9.04 6.20 -3.71
CA ALA A 109 -9.17 4.95 -4.45
C ALA A 109 -8.47 3.81 -3.69
N ARG A 110 -9.02 2.59 -3.76
CA ARG A 110 -8.37 1.38 -3.25
C ARG A 110 -8.71 0.15 -4.09
N GLY A 111 -7.86 -0.87 -4.03
CA GLY A 111 -8.07 -2.14 -4.71
C GLY A 111 -6.76 -2.82 -5.14
N ALA A 112 -6.88 -3.90 -5.92
CA ALA A 112 -5.71 -4.65 -6.38
C ALA A 112 -5.06 -4.03 -7.64
N VAL A 113 -5.68 -4.17 -8.82
CA VAL A 113 -5.01 -3.83 -10.10
C VAL A 113 -5.34 -2.41 -10.59
N ALA A 114 -6.58 -1.97 -10.41
CA ALA A 114 -7.11 -0.75 -11.04
C ALA A 114 -7.11 0.46 -10.09
N VAL A 115 -5.98 0.72 -9.43
CA VAL A 115 -5.82 1.88 -8.52
C VAL A 115 -4.88 2.88 -9.16
N ASN A 116 -5.36 4.11 -9.35
CA ASN A 116 -4.57 5.22 -9.83
C ASN A 116 -4.45 6.27 -8.73
N ASN A 117 -3.28 6.88 -8.60
CA ASN A 117 -3.08 8.04 -7.73
C ASN A 117 -3.72 9.31 -8.33
N GLN A 118 -3.62 10.43 -7.62
CA GLN A 118 -4.19 11.71 -8.05
C GLN A 118 -3.57 12.26 -9.36
N LEU A 119 -2.36 11.80 -9.70
CA LEU A 119 -1.71 12.13 -10.97
C LEU A 119 -2.14 11.19 -12.10
N GLY A 120 -2.99 10.19 -11.85
CA GLY A 120 -3.42 9.19 -12.85
C GLY A 120 -2.36 8.12 -13.15
N LEU A 121 -1.36 7.94 -12.28
CA LEU A 121 -0.37 6.86 -12.37
C LEU A 121 -0.91 5.61 -11.66
N ASN A 122 -0.77 4.44 -12.30
CA ASN A 122 -1.30 3.19 -11.77
C ASN A 122 -0.33 2.52 -10.79
N CYS A 123 -0.82 2.19 -9.59
CA CYS A 123 -0.01 1.59 -8.54
C CYS A 123 0.53 0.21 -8.97
N PHE A 124 -0.36 -0.73 -9.32
CA PHE A 124 0.06 -2.08 -9.70
C PHE A 124 1.00 -2.10 -10.92
N GLY A 125 0.75 -1.27 -11.92
CA GLY A 125 1.58 -1.17 -13.13
C GLY A 125 3.03 -0.75 -12.86
N CYS A 126 3.27 0.01 -11.78
CA CYS A 126 4.62 0.30 -11.29
C CYS A 126 5.18 -0.87 -10.46
N HIS A 127 4.39 -1.39 -9.53
CA HIS A 127 4.83 -2.40 -8.57
C HIS A 127 5.06 -3.80 -9.16
N VAL A 128 4.35 -4.16 -10.24
CA VAL A 128 4.50 -5.46 -10.94
C VAL A 128 5.87 -5.65 -11.58
N LYS A 129 6.66 -4.58 -11.72
CA LYS A 129 8.00 -4.62 -12.28
C LYS A 129 9.06 -5.06 -11.26
N ALA A 130 8.72 -5.07 -9.97
CA ALA A 130 9.61 -5.62 -8.96
C ALA A 130 9.90 -7.09 -9.26
N LYS A 131 11.16 -7.52 -9.07
CA LYS A 131 11.49 -8.95 -9.21
C LYS A 131 10.68 -9.77 -8.18
N PRO A 132 10.34 -11.04 -8.50
CA PRO A 132 9.45 -11.84 -7.66
C PRO A 132 9.86 -11.97 -6.20
N GLU A 133 11.17 -12.01 -5.91
CA GLU A 133 11.71 -12.11 -4.56
C GLU A 133 11.45 -10.89 -3.67
N PHE A 134 10.99 -9.77 -4.24
CA PHE A 134 10.73 -8.52 -3.52
C PHE A 134 9.25 -8.27 -3.23
N ASP A 135 8.38 -9.22 -3.58
CA ASP A 135 6.96 -9.20 -3.22
C ASP A 135 6.28 -7.85 -3.55
N PHE A 136 6.44 -7.38 -4.78
CA PHE A 136 5.92 -6.11 -5.29
C PHE A 136 6.46 -4.84 -4.61
N VAL A 137 7.32 -4.92 -3.60
CA VAL A 137 7.92 -3.72 -2.97
C VAL A 137 9.08 -3.22 -3.83
N CYS A 138 8.98 -1.98 -4.30
CA CYS A 138 10.01 -1.35 -5.12
C CYS A 138 11.10 -0.67 -4.29
N ARG A 139 12.35 -0.83 -4.73
CA ARG A 139 13.54 -0.05 -4.35
C ARG A 139 14.45 0.12 -5.58
N SER A 140 15.51 0.90 -5.45
CA SER A 140 16.45 1.23 -6.55
C SER A 140 17.05 0.02 -7.26
N ASP A 141 17.20 -1.11 -6.60
CA ASP A 141 17.78 -2.36 -7.12
C ASP A 141 16.76 -3.51 -7.27
N HIS A 142 15.47 -3.22 -7.07
CA HIS A 142 14.41 -4.22 -7.13
C HIS A 142 13.84 -4.46 -8.53
N GLY A 143 14.37 -3.77 -9.56
CA GLY A 143 13.93 -3.93 -10.96
C GLY A 143 12.78 -3.01 -11.39
N CYS A 144 12.30 -2.15 -10.50
CA CYS A 144 11.28 -1.16 -10.84
C CYS A 144 11.86 0.00 -11.67
N ASP A 145 11.01 0.65 -12.46
CA ASP A 145 11.41 1.79 -13.26
C ASP A 145 11.77 3.01 -12.38
N PRO A 146 12.80 3.79 -12.76
CA PRO A 146 13.08 5.05 -12.10
C PRO A 146 11.91 6.03 -12.24
N VAL A 147 11.48 6.64 -11.13
CA VAL A 147 10.35 7.59 -11.09
C VAL A 147 10.77 9.07 -11.15
N GLY A 148 12.07 9.36 -11.29
CA GLY A 148 12.61 10.72 -11.32
C GLY A 148 12.52 11.50 -9.99
N ILE A 149 11.93 10.89 -8.95
CA ILE A 149 11.83 11.45 -7.60
C ILE A 149 13.05 11.02 -6.78
N THR A 150 13.71 12.00 -6.15
CA THR A 150 14.93 11.78 -5.36
C THR A 150 14.61 11.40 -3.91
N LYS A 151 15.59 10.84 -3.19
CA LYS A 151 15.45 10.56 -1.75
C LYS A 151 15.15 11.82 -0.93
N ALA A 152 15.70 12.97 -1.31
CA ALA A 152 15.41 14.25 -0.66
C ALA A 152 13.95 14.66 -0.85
N MET A 153 13.40 14.51 -2.05
CA MET A 153 11.98 14.78 -2.33
C MET A 153 11.06 13.84 -1.53
N PHE A 154 11.38 12.55 -1.47
CA PHE A 154 10.63 11.60 -0.64
C PHE A 154 10.69 11.96 0.85
N THR A 155 11.88 12.30 1.34
CA THR A 155 12.09 12.70 2.73
C THR A 155 11.28 13.96 3.05
N ALA A 156 11.25 14.93 2.15
CA ALA A 156 10.47 16.15 2.31
C ALA A 156 8.97 15.84 2.39
N LEU A 157 8.42 15.02 1.49
CA LEU A 157 7.02 14.56 1.56
C LEU A 157 6.69 13.86 2.88
N GLN A 158 7.60 13.02 3.39
CA GLN A 158 7.44 12.32 4.66
C GLN A 158 7.52 13.29 5.85
N ASN A 159 8.37 14.31 5.75
CA ASN A 159 8.53 15.33 6.78
C ASN A 159 7.32 16.26 6.88
N THR A 160 6.65 16.50 5.75
CA THR A 160 5.49 17.38 5.64
C THR A 160 4.17 16.61 5.54
N ASP A 161 4.10 15.36 6.00
CA ASP A 161 2.81 14.66 6.17
C ASP A 161 1.95 15.48 7.15
N PRO A 162 0.81 16.07 6.71
CA PRO A 162 0.07 17.02 7.53
C PRO A 162 -0.56 16.39 8.77
N ARG A 163 -0.63 15.05 8.84
CA ARG A 163 -1.08 14.31 10.03
C ARG A 163 -0.04 14.26 11.14
N CYS A 164 1.23 14.57 10.85
CA CYS A 164 2.33 14.45 11.79
C CYS A 164 2.56 15.74 12.57
N ASP A 165 2.87 15.62 13.86
CA ASP A 165 3.25 16.77 14.68
C ASP A 165 4.48 17.48 14.10
N GLY A 166 4.40 18.81 13.99
CA GLY A 166 5.48 19.67 13.47
C GLY A 166 5.62 19.69 11.95
N SER A 167 4.69 19.09 11.20
CA SER A 167 4.69 19.10 9.72
C SER A 167 4.56 20.50 9.10
N ASP A 168 4.10 21.47 9.88
CA ASP A 168 3.98 22.88 9.50
C ASP A 168 5.33 23.63 9.49
N THR A 169 6.32 23.08 10.18
CA THR A 169 7.67 23.64 10.25
C THR A 169 8.56 23.01 9.16
N VAL A 170 8.45 23.53 7.95
CA VAL A 170 9.23 23.05 6.80
C VAL A 170 10.65 23.62 6.84
N SER A 171 11.65 22.73 6.81
CA SER A 171 13.06 23.15 6.75
C SER A 171 13.40 23.77 5.40
N ALA A 172 14.47 24.57 5.30
CA ALA A 172 14.90 25.12 4.02
C ALA A 172 15.31 24.02 3.01
N GLU A 173 15.81 22.88 3.50
CA GLU A 173 16.14 21.71 2.69
C GLU A 173 14.89 21.03 2.14
N ASP A 174 13.91 20.74 3.01
CA ASP A 174 12.64 20.14 2.61
C ASP A 174 11.88 21.06 1.65
N GLN A 175 11.87 22.37 1.92
CA GLN A 175 11.24 23.37 1.05
C GLN A 175 11.83 23.32 -0.36
N LYS A 176 13.16 23.30 -0.48
CA LYS A 176 13.83 23.20 -1.78
C LYS A 176 13.52 21.89 -2.49
N ALA A 177 13.48 20.78 -1.75
CA ALA A 177 13.16 19.47 -2.31
C ALA A 177 11.70 19.39 -2.80
N LEU A 178 10.75 20.03 -2.10
CA LEU A 178 9.36 20.14 -2.54
C LEU A 178 9.20 21.00 -3.79
N GLU A 179 9.96 22.10 -3.89
CA GLU A 179 10.01 22.92 -5.12
C GLU A 179 10.52 22.11 -6.32
N ASP A 180 11.60 21.36 -6.14
CA ASP A 180 12.14 20.49 -7.20
C ASP A 180 11.15 19.38 -7.57
N LEU A 181 10.44 18.82 -6.58
CA LEU A 181 9.39 17.83 -6.84
C LEU A 181 8.26 18.43 -7.67
N GLY A 182 7.88 19.69 -7.39
CA GLY A 182 6.90 20.42 -8.19
C GLY A 182 7.26 20.45 -9.67
N ALA A 183 8.52 20.75 -10.00
CA ALA A 183 9.00 20.74 -11.39
C ALA A 183 8.93 19.34 -12.04
N VAL A 184 9.21 18.27 -11.28
CA VAL A 184 9.06 16.88 -11.75
C VAL A 184 7.60 16.57 -12.05
N ILE A 185 6.68 16.96 -11.15
CA ILE A 185 5.24 16.76 -11.32
C ILE A 185 4.72 17.54 -12.54
N GLU A 186 5.14 18.80 -12.71
CA GLU A 186 4.77 19.60 -13.88
C GLU A 186 5.20 18.94 -15.19
N ALA A 187 6.42 18.41 -15.26
CA ALA A 187 6.89 17.68 -16.43
C ALA A 187 6.06 16.42 -16.69
N LEU A 188 5.76 15.63 -15.64
CA LEU A 188 4.92 14.43 -15.76
C LEU A 188 3.49 14.72 -16.21
N LEU A 189 2.95 15.89 -15.86
CA LEU A 189 1.62 16.32 -16.27
C LEU A 189 1.60 16.89 -17.68
N ALA A 190 2.68 17.52 -18.14
CA ALA A 190 2.78 18.07 -19.49
C ALA A 190 2.89 16.99 -20.59
N ASP A 191 3.36 15.80 -20.25
CA ASP A 191 3.50 14.65 -21.16
C ASP A 191 2.19 13.85 -21.36
N LYS A 192 1.07 14.30 -20.77
CA LYS A 192 -0.25 13.67 -20.84
C LYS A 192 -1.22 14.45 -21.71
#